data_AF-X0T9P8-F1
#
_entry.id   AF-X0T9P8-F1
#
_cell.length_a   1.000
_cell.length_b   1.000
_cell.length_c   1.000
_cell.angle_alpha   90.00
_cell.angle_beta   90.00
_cell.angle_gamma   90.00
#
_symmetry.space_group_name_H-M   'P 1'
#
loop_
_entity.id
_entity.type
_entity.pdbx_description
1 polymer ?
#
loop_
_entity_poly.entity_id
_entity_poly.type
_entity_poly.pdbx_seq_one_letter_code
_entity_poly.pdbx_strand_id
1 'polypeptide(L)'
;PDFIYPQIKFAEDKIYWYNTREFLPLYKDSYHIFKYTNNYTVNANTSFWIEFDSVSKSETVKGLQVYLFDRTTNITDFQSDWVKSLGSKAELVAEISTDQAKNHNHTQNSSHYLITLTANEDGTIGTNNLNVTDSFWVVLYSAGTTEAKCWNMSYRRQDLCNTSNWWIGEAGVWTTTAQYGCPDTHVHVARRNISGSSDGVAMQSCGADNFGNINCTVVEYEFFGALPNLAPVANAITNPVSSNTYSCPINITWYAFHDPNGDVVIY
;
A
#
# COMPACT_ATOMS: atom_id res chain seq x y z
N PRO A 1 -4.44 9.68 -10.97
CA PRO A 1 -3.04 9.26 -10.68
C PRO A 1 -2.91 7.73 -10.64
N ASP A 2 -3.94 7.02 -10.19
CA ASP A 2 -3.99 5.54 -10.15
C ASP A 2 -3.98 4.82 -11.49
N PHE A 3 -4.28 5.53 -12.59
CA PHE A 3 -4.23 4.97 -13.95
C PHE A 3 -2.80 4.64 -14.43
N ILE A 4 -1.79 4.98 -13.64
CA ILE A 4 -0.38 4.89 -14.03
C ILE A 4 0.27 3.61 -13.49
N TYR A 5 -0.38 2.80 -12.64
CA TYR A 5 0.24 1.60 -12.07
C TYR A 5 -0.62 0.33 -12.18
N PRO A 6 -0.01 -0.84 -12.40
CA PRO A 6 -0.66 -2.11 -12.14
C PRO A 6 -1.03 -2.20 -10.67
N GLN A 7 -2.32 -2.33 -10.40
CA GLN A 7 -2.85 -2.48 -9.05
C GLN A 7 -2.86 -3.95 -8.65
N ILE A 8 -2.29 -4.23 -7.48
CA ILE A 8 -2.58 -5.46 -6.76
C ILE A 8 -3.95 -5.23 -6.10
N LYS A 9 -4.98 -5.69 -6.81
CA LYS A 9 -6.38 -5.42 -6.45
C LYS A 9 -6.71 -6.05 -5.09
N PHE A 10 -7.18 -5.20 -4.18
CA PHE A 10 -7.89 -5.64 -2.98
C PHE A 10 -9.33 -6.09 -3.31
N ALA A 11 -9.96 -5.43 -4.29
CA ALA A 11 -11.27 -5.72 -4.85
C ALA A 11 -11.31 -5.39 -6.36
N GLU A 12 -12.04 -6.17 -7.16
CA GLU A 12 -12.28 -5.86 -8.58
C GLU A 12 -13.40 -4.83 -8.73
N ASP A 13 -13.13 -3.52 -8.57
CA ASP A 13 -14.10 -2.51 -9.02
C ASP A 13 -13.47 -1.14 -9.36
N LYS A 14 -14.27 -0.25 -9.97
CA LYS A 14 -13.86 1.06 -10.49
C LYS A 14 -13.25 1.95 -9.40
N ILE A 15 -12.01 2.33 -9.65
CA ILE A 15 -11.06 3.04 -8.76
C ILE A 15 -11.50 4.48 -8.40
N TYR A 16 -12.47 5.05 -9.12
CA TYR A 16 -12.90 6.45 -8.93
C TYR A 16 -14.24 6.53 -8.21
N TRP A 17 -14.16 7.05 -6.98
CA TRP A 17 -15.20 6.95 -5.98
C TRP A 17 -15.92 8.29 -5.77
N TYR A 18 -17.00 8.56 -6.52
CA TYR A 18 -17.78 9.82 -6.44
C TYR A 18 -18.87 9.85 -5.34
N ASN A 19 -18.98 8.81 -4.51
CA ASN A 19 -20.04 8.69 -3.48
C ASN A 19 -19.51 9.12 -2.11
N THR A 20 -20.41 9.53 -1.22
CA THR A 20 -20.10 9.85 0.19
C THR A 20 -19.40 8.66 0.86
N ARG A 21 -18.24 8.94 1.49
CA ARG A 21 -17.44 7.94 2.20
C ARG A 21 -18.15 7.55 3.49
N GLU A 22 -18.20 6.25 3.79
CA GLU A 22 -18.50 5.78 5.13
C GLU A 22 -17.21 5.52 5.90
N PHE A 23 -17.31 5.46 7.22
CA PHE A 23 -16.16 5.22 8.08
C PHE A 23 -16.38 3.99 8.93
N LEU A 24 -15.41 3.08 8.88
CA LEU A 24 -15.31 2.00 9.84
C LEU A 24 -14.24 2.34 10.89
N PRO A 25 -14.59 2.36 12.18
CA PRO A 25 -13.62 2.65 13.23
C PRO A 25 -12.61 1.49 13.40
N LEU A 26 -11.36 1.89 13.58
CA LEU A 26 -10.27 1.07 14.10
C LEU A 26 -10.01 1.54 15.54
N TYR A 27 -10.53 0.77 16.49
CA TYR A 27 -10.46 1.10 17.91
C TYR A 27 -9.10 0.74 18.52
N LYS A 28 -8.90 1.15 19.78
CA LYS A 28 -7.75 0.75 20.59
C LYS A 28 -7.59 -0.77 20.57
N ASP A 29 -6.35 -1.23 20.48
CA ASP A 29 -5.97 -2.64 20.56
C ASP A 29 -6.78 -3.49 19.57
N SER A 30 -7.12 -2.88 18.43
CA SER A 30 -7.81 -3.51 17.32
C SER A 30 -6.96 -3.38 16.07
N TYR A 31 -7.20 -4.26 15.12
CA TYR A 31 -6.49 -4.29 13.85
C TYR A 31 -7.45 -4.57 12.70
N HIS A 32 -7.20 -3.97 11.55
CA HIS A 32 -7.82 -4.37 10.29
C HIS A 32 -6.79 -5.15 9.48
N ILE A 33 -7.21 -6.29 8.92
CA ILE A 33 -6.35 -7.23 8.22
C ILE A 33 -6.86 -7.33 6.78
N PHE A 34 -5.98 -7.12 5.82
CA PHE A 34 -6.30 -7.12 4.40
C PHE A 34 -5.45 -8.18 3.71
N LYS A 35 -6.10 -9.17 3.07
CA LYS A 35 -5.40 -10.15 2.23
C LYS A 35 -5.37 -9.65 0.80
N TYR A 36 -4.17 -9.59 0.23
CA TYR A 36 -3.98 -9.28 -1.18
C TYR A 36 -3.59 -10.53 -1.95
N THR A 37 -4.15 -10.66 -3.15
CA THR A 37 -3.70 -11.64 -4.13
C THR A 37 -2.82 -10.92 -5.13
N ASN A 38 -1.58 -11.36 -5.25
CA ASN A 38 -0.56 -10.76 -6.09
C ASN A 38 -0.25 -11.66 -7.29
N ASN A 39 -0.70 -11.24 -8.46
CA ASN A 39 -0.43 -11.95 -9.71
C ASN A 39 0.96 -11.62 -10.30
N TYR A 40 1.75 -10.79 -9.63
CA TYR A 40 3.06 -10.35 -10.08
C TYR A 40 4.17 -11.03 -9.28
N THR A 41 5.21 -11.49 -9.97
CA THR A 41 6.44 -11.95 -9.34
C THR A 41 7.24 -10.75 -8.86
N VAL A 42 7.42 -10.64 -7.54
CA VAL A 42 8.26 -9.61 -6.94
C VAL A 42 9.73 -10.03 -7.06
N ASN A 43 10.54 -9.14 -7.61
CA ASN A 43 11.98 -9.33 -7.82
C ASN A 43 12.76 -8.08 -7.41
N ALA A 44 14.09 -8.14 -7.44
CA ALA A 44 14.99 -7.05 -7.06
C ALA A 44 14.65 -5.69 -7.67
N ASN A 45 14.06 -5.69 -8.86
CA ASN A 45 13.73 -4.47 -9.59
C ASN A 45 12.28 -4.04 -9.34
N THR A 46 11.66 -4.42 -8.22
CA THR A 46 10.24 -4.11 -7.94
C THR A 46 10.10 -3.01 -6.88
N SER A 47 9.26 -2.02 -7.17
CA SER A 47 8.73 -1.05 -6.23
C SER A 47 7.27 -1.35 -5.95
N PHE A 48 6.84 -1.02 -4.74
CA PHE A 48 5.53 -1.36 -4.22
C PHE A 48 5.00 -0.21 -3.36
N TRP A 49 3.72 0.12 -3.47
CA TRP A 49 3.12 1.17 -2.64
C TRP A 49 1.87 0.65 -1.94
N ILE A 50 1.79 0.83 -0.63
CA ILE A 50 0.56 0.62 0.14
C ILE A 50 -0.14 1.96 0.25
N GLU A 51 -1.36 2.02 -0.25
CA GLU A 51 -2.23 3.19 -0.18
C GLU A 51 -3.43 2.88 0.72
N PHE A 52 -3.80 3.82 1.58
CA PHE A 52 -5.06 3.74 2.30
C PHE A 52 -5.57 5.11 2.72
N ASP A 53 -6.89 5.21 2.86
CA ASP A 53 -7.55 6.39 3.40
C ASP A 53 -8.03 6.14 4.83
N SER A 54 -7.43 6.91 5.75
CA SER A 54 -7.87 6.97 7.13
C SER A 54 -7.83 8.40 7.67
N VAL A 55 -8.58 8.64 8.73
CA VAL A 55 -8.60 9.92 9.46
C VAL A 55 -8.53 9.63 10.95
N SER A 56 -7.61 10.29 11.65
CA SER A 56 -7.58 10.23 13.12
C SER A 56 -8.83 10.90 13.70
N LYS A 57 -9.47 10.29 14.70
CA LYS A 57 -10.61 10.90 15.41
C LYS A 57 -10.21 11.91 16.48
N SER A 58 -8.92 12.01 16.84
CA SER A 58 -8.42 12.94 17.86
C SER A 58 -6.91 13.19 17.72
N GLU A 59 -6.48 14.40 18.08
CA GLU A 59 -5.05 14.76 18.18
C GLU A 59 -4.29 13.97 19.27
N THR A 60 -5.01 13.27 20.16
CA THR A 60 -4.41 12.48 21.25
C THR A 60 -4.25 10.99 20.92
N VAL A 61 -4.65 10.55 19.72
CA VAL A 61 -4.55 9.15 19.28
C VAL A 61 -3.07 8.73 19.20
N LYS A 62 -2.74 7.45 19.41
CA LYS A 62 -1.39 6.95 19.13
C LYS A 62 -1.29 6.68 17.62
N GLY A 63 -0.07 6.73 17.08
CA GLY A 63 0.13 6.52 15.64
C GLY A 63 -0.47 5.20 15.14
N LEU A 64 -0.87 5.16 13.87
CA LEU A 64 -1.31 3.96 13.19
C LEU A 64 -0.09 3.19 12.70
N GLN A 65 0.06 1.95 13.13
CA GLN A 65 1.15 1.08 12.68
C GLN A 65 0.69 0.26 11.49
N VAL A 66 1.51 0.19 10.45
CA VAL A 66 1.22 -0.57 9.23
C VAL A 66 2.22 -1.71 9.15
N TYR A 67 1.72 -2.93 9.19
CA TYR A 67 2.52 -4.14 9.12
C TYR A 67 2.29 -4.87 7.80
N LEU A 68 3.35 -5.46 7.27
CA LEU A 68 3.33 -6.36 6.13
C LEU A 68 3.67 -7.77 6.60
N PHE A 69 2.94 -8.76 6.08
CA PHE A 69 3.21 -10.19 6.31
C PHE A 69 3.28 -10.92 4.98
N ASP A 70 4.11 -11.95 4.92
CA ASP A 70 4.34 -12.72 3.70
C ASP A 70 3.22 -13.74 3.38
N ARG A 71 3.36 -14.42 2.25
CA ARG A 71 2.42 -15.44 1.77
C ARG A 71 2.25 -16.66 2.68
N THR A 72 3.12 -16.86 3.66
CA THR A 72 3.08 -18.02 4.57
C THR A 72 2.15 -17.81 5.76
N THR A 73 1.72 -16.56 5.98
CA THR A 73 0.80 -16.19 7.06
C THR A 73 -0.63 -16.61 6.73
N ASN A 74 -1.33 -17.15 7.72
CA ASN A 74 -2.73 -17.55 7.66
C ASN A 74 -3.60 -16.65 8.53
N ILE A 75 -4.89 -16.56 8.21
CA ILE A 75 -5.82 -15.74 9.01
C ILE A 75 -5.91 -16.19 10.48
N THR A 76 -5.68 -17.48 10.75
CA THR A 76 -5.64 -18.04 12.11
C THR A 76 -4.45 -17.57 12.92
N ASP A 77 -3.37 -17.13 12.29
CA ASP A 77 -2.18 -16.66 13.00
C ASP A 77 -2.48 -15.35 13.75
N PHE A 78 -3.42 -14.56 13.24
CA PHE A 78 -3.95 -13.36 13.89
C PHE A 78 -4.94 -13.65 15.02
N GLN A 79 -5.30 -14.91 15.28
CA GLN A 79 -6.14 -15.33 16.41
C GLN A 79 -5.31 -15.66 17.68
N SER A 80 -4.09 -15.15 17.72
CA SER A 80 -3.19 -15.18 18.86
C SER A 80 -2.50 -13.83 18.97
N ASP A 81 -1.70 -13.60 20.03
CA ASP A 81 -0.88 -12.38 20.18
C ASP A 81 0.17 -12.30 19.07
N TRP A 82 -0.27 -11.88 17.89
CA TRP A 82 0.52 -11.85 16.67
C TRP A 82 1.62 -10.80 16.75
N VAL A 83 1.43 -9.74 17.55
CA VAL A 83 2.46 -8.73 17.81
C VAL A 83 3.69 -9.39 18.45
N LYS A 84 3.49 -10.33 19.38
CA LYS A 84 4.59 -11.11 19.98
C LYS A 84 5.01 -12.33 19.16
N SER A 85 4.06 -13.08 18.64
CA SER A 85 4.30 -14.41 18.03
C SER A 85 4.70 -14.34 16.55
N LEU A 86 4.22 -13.32 15.83
CA LEU A 86 4.54 -13.07 14.42
C LEU A 86 5.35 -11.80 14.21
N GLY A 87 5.67 -11.04 15.25
CA GLY A 87 6.39 -9.77 15.12
C GLY A 87 7.75 -9.90 14.40
N SER A 88 8.43 -11.04 14.53
CA SER A 88 9.67 -11.34 13.78
C SER A 88 9.43 -11.82 12.34
N LYS A 89 8.18 -12.11 11.98
CA LYS A 89 7.72 -12.49 10.64
C LYS A 89 6.95 -11.37 9.94
N ALA A 90 6.89 -10.20 10.56
CA ALA A 90 6.18 -9.02 10.08
C ALA A 90 7.18 -7.90 9.83
N GLU A 91 6.98 -7.10 8.80
CA GLU A 91 7.73 -5.86 8.62
C GLU A 91 6.84 -4.69 9.06
N LEU A 92 7.31 -3.88 10.00
CA LEU A 92 6.68 -2.58 10.30
C LEU A 92 7.10 -1.61 9.19
N VAL A 93 6.18 -1.35 8.26
CA VAL A 93 6.47 -0.59 7.04
C VAL A 93 6.14 0.89 7.17
N ALA A 94 5.31 1.28 8.15
CA ALA A 94 5.09 2.68 8.50
C ALA A 94 4.49 2.85 9.91
N GLU A 95 4.72 4.03 10.48
CA GLU A 95 3.99 4.55 11.63
C GLU A 95 3.43 5.92 11.27
N ILE A 96 2.10 6.06 11.24
CA ILE A 96 1.43 7.30 10.87
C ILE A 96 1.03 8.06 12.13
N SER A 97 1.60 9.24 12.36
CA SER A 97 1.19 10.08 13.48
C SER A 97 -0.19 10.71 13.22
N THR A 98 -0.86 11.13 14.30
CA THR A 98 -2.24 11.68 14.21
C THR A 98 -2.34 13.00 13.48
N ASP A 99 -1.25 13.75 13.46
CA ASP A 99 -1.07 15.03 12.78
C ASP A 99 -0.40 14.86 11.41
N GLN A 100 -0.06 13.63 11.00
CA GLN A 100 0.57 13.39 9.71
C GLN A 100 -0.41 13.68 8.58
N ALA A 101 -0.02 14.62 7.72
CA ALA A 101 -0.74 14.92 6.50
C ALA A 101 -0.63 13.75 5.51
N LYS A 102 -1.72 13.54 4.76
CA LYS A 102 -1.75 12.62 3.63
C LYS A 102 -0.82 13.11 2.53
N ASN A 103 -0.04 12.19 1.98
CA ASN A 103 1.04 12.47 1.02
C ASN A 103 0.70 12.09 -0.42
N HIS A 104 -0.50 11.55 -0.66
CA HIS A 104 -0.99 11.23 -2.00
C HIS A 104 -2.38 11.79 -2.22
N ASN A 105 -2.53 12.63 -3.23
CA ASN A 105 -3.77 13.38 -3.50
C ASN A 105 -4.17 13.21 -4.96
N HIS A 106 -5.35 12.64 -5.19
CA HIS A 106 -5.97 12.51 -6.51
C HIS A 106 -6.85 13.71 -6.84
N THR A 107 -7.62 14.14 -5.85
CA THR A 107 -8.51 15.32 -5.91
C THR A 107 -8.59 15.95 -4.53
N GLN A 108 -9.29 17.08 -4.40
CA GLN A 108 -9.55 17.70 -3.09
C GLN A 108 -10.27 16.77 -2.10
N ASN A 109 -11.07 15.83 -2.60
CA ASN A 109 -11.87 14.90 -1.78
C ASN A 109 -11.30 13.47 -1.79
N SER A 110 -10.13 13.27 -2.39
CA SER A 110 -9.52 11.96 -2.54
C SER A 110 -8.03 12.06 -2.22
N SER A 111 -7.74 11.83 -0.95
CA SER A 111 -6.40 11.92 -0.37
C SER A 111 -6.14 10.68 0.47
N HIS A 112 -4.91 10.19 0.42
CA HIS A 112 -4.49 8.91 0.99
C HIS A 112 -3.10 9.00 1.64
N TYR A 113 -2.83 8.08 2.56
CA TYR A 113 -1.48 7.75 2.97
C TYR A 113 -0.90 6.77 1.96
N LEU A 114 0.28 7.08 1.43
CA LEU A 114 1.02 6.25 0.49
C LEU A 114 2.37 5.89 1.09
N ILE A 115 2.60 4.61 1.31
CA ILE A 115 3.83 4.03 1.86
C ILE A 115 4.57 3.37 0.72
N THR A 116 5.73 3.90 0.37
CA THR A 116 6.61 3.31 -0.65
C THR A 116 7.52 2.25 -0.03
N LEU A 117 7.60 1.12 -0.69
CA LEU A 117 8.47 0.00 -0.39
C LEU A 117 9.24 -0.39 -1.65
N THR A 118 10.41 -0.97 -1.44
CA THR A 118 11.21 -1.51 -2.52
C THR A 118 11.68 -2.90 -2.18
N ALA A 119 11.74 -3.77 -3.19
CA ALA A 119 12.27 -5.10 -3.03
C ALA A 119 13.79 -5.07 -2.81
N ASN A 120 14.25 -5.96 -1.94
CA ASN A 120 15.64 -6.33 -1.74
C ASN A 120 16.20 -7.01 -3.00
N GLU A 121 17.52 -7.18 -3.08
CA GLU A 121 18.19 -7.85 -4.22
C GLU A 121 17.72 -9.30 -4.45
N ASP A 122 17.18 -9.96 -3.42
CA ASP A 122 16.63 -11.31 -3.52
C ASP A 122 15.13 -11.34 -3.87
N GLY A 123 14.51 -10.17 -4.08
CA GLY A 123 13.07 -10.02 -4.39
C GLY A 123 12.15 -10.05 -3.17
N THR A 124 12.69 -10.08 -1.95
CA THR A 124 11.91 -9.97 -0.72
C THR A 124 11.69 -8.51 -0.30
N ILE A 125 10.82 -8.26 0.69
CA ILE A 125 10.56 -6.92 1.22
C ILE A 125 11.06 -6.80 2.66
N GLY A 126 11.72 -5.69 2.94
CA GLY A 126 12.08 -5.29 4.30
C GLY A 126 13.24 -6.08 4.92
N THR A 127 13.50 -5.83 6.19
CA THR A 127 14.60 -6.47 6.93
C THR A 127 14.31 -7.93 7.27
N ASN A 128 13.03 -8.30 7.36
CA ASN A 128 12.60 -9.67 7.64
C ASN A 128 12.47 -10.55 6.37
N ASN A 129 12.90 -10.05 5.21
CA ASN A 129 12.92 -10.76 3.93
C ASN A 129 11.57 -11.41 3.58
N LEU A 130 10.51 -10.60 3.62
CA LEU A 130 9.15 -11.09 3.35
C LEU A 130 8.95 -11.44 1.88
N ASN A 131 8.48 -12.66 1.62
CA ASN A 131 8.09 -13.08 0.27
C ASN A 131 6.62 -12.76 0.00
N VAL A 132 6.39 -11.68 -0.73
CA VAL A 132 5.06 -11.18 -1.08
C VAL A 132 4.61 -11.59 -2.51
N THR A 133 5.28 -12.57 -3.10
CA THR A 133 4.83 -13.19 -4.37
C THR A 133 3.57 -14.02 -4.10
N ASP A 134 2.62 -14.05 -5.04
CA ASP A 134 1.32 -14.73 -4.98
C ASP A 134 0.30 -14.11 -4.00
N SER A 135 0.67 -13.88 -2.75
CA SER A 135 -0.19 -13.23 -1.77
C SER A 135 0.59 -12.64 -0.61
N PHE A 136 -0.03 -11.71 0.11
CA PHE A 136 0.53 -11.12 1.32
C PHE A 136 -0.60 -10.47 2.13
N TRP A 137 -0.26 -9.99 3.32
CA TRP A 137 -1.21 -9.34 4.21
C TRP A 137 -0.72 -7.97 4.62
N VAL A 138 -1.64 -7.00 4.63
CA VAL A 138 -1.42 -5.69 5.27
C VAL A 138 -2.27 -5.64 6.52
N VAL A 139 -1.67 -5.24 7.63
CA VAL A 139 -2.37 -5.06 8.91
C VAL A 139 -2.22 -3.61 9.36
N LEU A 140 -3.35 -2.94 9.55
CA LEU A 140 -3.42 -1.64 10.19
C LEU A 140 -3.72 -1.85 11.66
N TYR A 141 -2.77 -1.52 12.53
CA TYR A 141 -2.84 -1.76 13.97
C TYR A 141 -2.81 -0.44 14.75
N SER A 142 -3.79 -0.24 15.62
CA SER A 142 -3.84 0.90 16.52
C SER A 142 -3.39 0.50 17.93
N ALA A 143 -2.09 0.58 18.19
CA ALA A 143 -1.52 0.38 19.52
C ALA A 143 -1.91 1.55 20.43
N GLY A 144 -2.88 1.38 21.32
CA GLY A 144 -3.48 2.49 22.09
C GLY A 144 -3.48 2.26 23.59
N THR A 145 -3.43 3.32 24.41
CA THR A 145 -3.54 3.20 25.88
C THR A 145 -4.93 3.56 26.43
N THR A 146 -5.78 4.30 25.69
CA THR A 146 -7.15 4.68 26.11
C THR A 146 -8.17 4.59 24.95
N GLU A 147 -9.45 4.37 25.26
CA GLU A 147 -10.55 4.14 24.29
C GLU A 147 -10.84 5.33 23.35
N ALA A 148 -10.50 6.56 23.74
CA ALA A 148 -10.68 7.77 22.93
C ALA A 148 -9.72 7.86 21.72
N LYS A 149 -8.87 6.84 21.52
CA LYS A 149 -7.82 6.80 20.50
C LYS A 149 -8.20 5.83 19.39
N CYS A 150 -8.95 6.31 18.39
CA CYS A 150 -9.36 5.51 17.24
C CYS A 150 -9.09 6.22 15.91
N TRP A 151 -8.89 5.41 14.87
CA TRP A 151 -8.84 5.84 13.48
C TRP A 151 -10.18 5.54 12.81
N ASN A 152 -10.57 6.35 11.84
CA ASN A 152 -11.68 6.06 10.95
C ASN A 152 -11.09 5.67 9.60
N MET A 153 -11.25 4.40 9.23
CA MET A 153 -10.91 3.92 7.89
C MET A 153 -12.05 4.25 6.93
N SER A 154 -11.73 4.86 5.80
CA SER A 154 -12.71 5.04 4.73
C SER A 154 -13.12 3.68 4.18
N TYR A 155 -14.43 3.51 4.00
CA TYR A 155 -15.06 2.23 3.73
C TYR A 155 -16.29 2.39 2.85
N ARG A 156 -16.58 1.36 2.04
CA ARG A 156 -17.82 1.20 1.27
C ARG A 156 -18.54 -0.06 1.67
N ARG A 157 -19.85 0.06 1.84
CA ARG A 157 -20.72 -1.06 2.20
C ARG A 157 -20.78 -2.14 1.14
N GLN A 158 -21.15 -3.34 1.59
CA GLN A 158 -21.31 -4.54 0.77
C GLN A 158 -22.22 -4.34 -0.45
N ASP A 159 -23.27 -3.51 -0.33
CA ASP A 159 -24.19 -3.22 -1.43
C ASP A 159 -23.55 -2.44 -2.59
N LEU A 160 -22.40 -1.81 -2.36
CA LEU A 160 -21.62 -1.11 -3.37
C LEU A 160 -20.39 -1.88 -3.83
N CYS A 161 -19.90 -2.83 -3.02
CA CYS A 161 -18.71 -3.63 -3.32
C CYS A 161 -18.70 -4.88 -2.43
N ASN A 162 -18.70 -6.07 -3.01
CA ASN A 162 -18.89 -7.32 -2.26
C ASN A 162 -17.59 -8.13 -2.19
N THR A 163 -16.65 -7.72 -1.34
CA THR A 163 -15.45 -8.50 -1.03
C THR A 163 -15.43 -8.98 0.42
N SER A 164 -14.80 -10.13 0.64
CA SER A 164 -14.66 -10.78 1.95
C SER A 164 -13.20 -11.07 2.33
N ASN A 165 -12.24 -10.40 1.68
CA ASN A 165 -10.80 -10.62 1.87
C ASN A 165 -10.21 -9.72 2.95
N TRP A 166 -11.02 -9.34 3.94
CA TRP A 166 -10.56 -8.58 5.09
C TRP A 166 -11.32 -8.87 6.38
N TRP A 167 -10.66 -8.58 7.48
CA TRP A 167 -11.12 -8.90 8.83
C TRP A 167 -10.86 -7.73 9.77
N ILE A 168 -11.71 -7.61 10.78
CA ILE A 168 -11.42 -6.84 11.98
C ILE A 168 -10.97 -7.84 13.03
N GLY A 169 -9.87 -7.54 13.72
CA GLY A 169 -9.47 -8.28 14.89
C GLY A 169 -9.38 -7.43 16.13
N GLU A 170 -9.47 -8.12 17.26
CA GLU A 170 -9.48 -7.55 18.61
C GLU A 170 -8.36 -8.18 19.41
N ALA A 171 -7.37 -7.40 19.85
CA ALA A 171 -6.20 -7.91 20.58
C ALA A 171 -6.51 -8.29 22.03
N GLY A 172 -7.64 -7.85 22.59
CA GLY A 172 -8.06 -8.24 23.94
C GLY A 172 -8.39 -9.73 24.05
N VAL A 173 -8.97 -10.31 23.00
CA VAL A 173 -9.38 -11.73 22.94
C VAL A 173 -8.68 -12.50 21.82
N TRP A 174 -7.91 -11.82 20.97
CA TRP A 174 -7.27 -12.35 19.78
C TRP A 174 -8.24 -13.12 18.88
N THR A 175 -9.28 -12.43 18.44
CA THR A 175 -10.25 -12.97 17.47
C THR A 175 -10.20 -12.18 16.19
N THR A 176 -10.66 -12.80 15.10
CA THR A 176 -10.82 -12.16 13.80
C THR A 176 -12.23 -12.40 13.28
N THR A 177 -12.88 -11.35 12.81
CA THR A 177 -14.23 -11.39 12.24
C THR A 177 -14.17 -10.90 10.80
N ALA A 178 -14.52 -11.79 9.86
CA ALA A 178 -14.59 -11.45 8.45
C ALA A 178 -15.60 -10.33 8.23
N GLN A 179 -15.25 -9.40 7.36
CA GLN A 179 -16.11 -8.28 7.01
C GLN A 179 -16.51 -8.36 5.54
N TYR A 180 -17.60 -7.66 5.22
CA TYR A 180 -18.03 -7.44 3.85
C TYR A 180 -17.91 -5.95 3.51
N GLY A 181 -17.75 -5.64 2.23
CA GLY A 181 -17.52 -4.26 1.78
C GLY A 181 -16.06 -4.01 1.44
N CYS A 182 -15.76 -2.79 1.02
CA CYS A 182 -14.46 -2.43 0.45
C CYS A 182 -13.87 -1.23 1.18
N PRO A 183 -12.95 -1.48 2.13
CA PRO A 183 -12.04 -0.45 2.63
C PRO A 183 -11.31 0.25 1.48
N ASP A 184 -11.10 1.55 1.61
CA ASP A 184 -10.31 2.37 0.68
C ASP A 184 -8.82 2.11 0.94
N THR A 185 -8.36 0.95 0.48
CA THR A 185 -6.99 0.49 0.58
C THR A 185 -6.56 -0.21 -0.71
N HIS A 186 -5.41 0.20 -1.22
CA HIS A 186 -4.89 -0.22 -2.51
C HIS A 186 -3.42 -0.56 -2.39
N VAL A 187 -2.97 -1.45 -3.26
CA VAL A 187 -1.56 -1.71 -3.43
C VAL A 187 -1.21 -1.52 -4.89
N HIS A 188 -0.14 -0.80 -5.15
CA HIS A 188 0.42 -0.60 -6.48
C HIS A 188 1.78 -1.29 -6.56
N VAL A 189 2.11 -1.82 -7.73
CA VAL A 189 3.42 -2.44 -7.98
C VAL A 189 3.97 -1.93 -9.31
N ALA A 190 5.29 -1.79 -9.40
CA ALA A 190 5.93 -1.41 -10.65
C ALA A 190 7.38 -1.90 -10.69
N ARG A 191 7.93 -2.02 -11.89
CA ARG A 191 9.35 -2.29 -12.10
C ARG A 191 10.16 -1.00 -12.14
N ARG A 192 11.25 -0.94 -11.39
CA ARG A 192 12.25 0.15 -11.39
C ARG A 192 13.09 0.11 -12.67
N ASN A 193 13.88 1.16 -12.93
CA ASN A 193 14.90 1.19 -13.99
C ASN A 193 14.40 0.84 -15.41
N ILE A 194 13.11 1.04 -15.71
CA ILE A 194 12.62 0.94 -17.09
C ILE A 194 12.95 2.27 -17.78
N SER A 195 14.09 2.31 -18.48
CA SER A 195 14.49 3.50 -19.23
C SER A 195 13.55 3.72 -20.42
N GLY A 196 12.84 4.85 -20.39
CA GLY A 196 12.08 5.37 -21.54
C GLY A 196 10.87 4.57 -21.98
N SER A 197 10.37 3.62 -21.18
CA SER A 197 9.15 2.88 -21.49
C SER A 197 8.19 2.81 -20.31
N SER A 198 6.92 2.90 -20.65
CA SER A 198 5.80 2.52 -19.81
C SER A 198 5.96 1.08 -19.32
N ASP A 199 5.78 0.83 -18.03
CA ASP A 199 5.66 -0.53 -17.49
C ASP A 199 4.40 -1.18 -18.10
N GLY A 200 4.29 -2.50 -18.20
CA GLY A 200 3.12 -3.05 -18.90
C GLY A 200 2.92 -4.54 -18.80
N VAL A 201 1.66 -4.98 -18.88
CA VAL A 201 1.30 -6.39 -18.98
C VAL A 201 1.04 -6.74 -20.43
N ALA A 202 1.73 -7.78 -20.90
CA ALA A 202 1.46 -8.44 -22.16
C ALA A 202 0.34 -9.47 -21.95
N MET A 203 -0.85 -9.21 -22.49
CA MET A 203 -1.98 -10.14 -22.47
C MET A 203 -2.07 -10.91 -23.78
N GLN A 204 -1.98 -12.23 -23.71
CA GLN A 204 -2.27 -13.11 -24.85
C GLN A 204 -3.63 -13.79 -24.62
N SER A 205 -4.60 -13.45 -25.46
CA SER A 205 -5.91 -14.09 -25.44
C SER A 205 -5.92 -15.25 -26.44
N CYS A 206 -6.26 -16.45 -25.98
CA CYS A 206 -6.40 -17.63 -26.82
C CYS A 206 -7.86 -18.12 -26.79
N GLY A 207 -8.44 -18.36 -27.96
CA GLY A 207 -9.77 -18.94 -28.13
C GLY A 207 -9.72 -20.15 -29.05
N ALA A 208 -10.45 -21.20 -28.71
CA ALA A 208 -10.66 -22.31 -29.63
C ALA A 208 -11.74 -21.95 -30.65
N ASP A 209 -11.50 -22.19 -31.93
CA ASP A 209 -12.56 -22.12 -32.94
C ASP A 209 -13.55 -23.30 -32.81
N ASN A 210 -14.60 -23.29 -33.64
CA ASN A 210 -15.62 -24.34 -33.64
C ASN A 210 -15.08 -25.74 -34.04
N PHE A 211 -13.81 -25.83 -34.43
CA PHE A 211 -13.13 -27.07 -34.80
C PHE A 211 -12.08 -27.48 -33.75
N GLY A 212 -11.97 -26.75 -32.64
CA GLY A 212 -11.02 -27.02 -31.56
C GLY A 212 -9.61 -26.51 -31.83
N ASN A 213 -9.38 -25.73 -32.90
CA ASN A 213 -8.08 -25.11 -33.13
C ASN A 213 -7.92 -23.92 -32.18
N ILE A 214 -6.87 -23.92 -31.37
CA ILE A 214 -6.54 -22.80 -30.49
C ILE A 214 -5.93 -21.68 -31.36
N ASN A 215 -6.66 -20.58 -31.47
CA ASN A 215 -6.19 -19.34 -32.08
C ASN A 215 -5.88 -18.33 -30.98
N CYS A 216 -4.63 -17.88 -30.92
CA CYS A 216 -4.22 -16.82 -30.00
C CYS A 216 -4.12 -15.49 -30.75
N THR A 217 -4.78 -14.45 -30.24
CA THR A 217 -4.60 -13.08 -30.73
C THR A 217 -3.25 -12.53 -30.27
N VAL A 218 -2.71 -11.58 -31.04
CA VAL A 218 -1.45 -10.89 -30.74
C VAL A 218 -1.51 -10.24 -29.36
N VAL A 219 -0.37 -10.28 -28.66
CA VAL A 219 -0.14 -9.67 -27.35
C VAL A 219 -0.68 -8.24 -27.31
N GLU A 220 -1.73 -8.00 -26.54
CA GLU A 220 -2.13 -6.66 -26.15
C GLU A 220 -1.19 -6.20 -25.04
N TYR A 221 -0.51 -5.07 -25.27
CA TYR A 221 0.33 -4.45 -24.25
C TYR A 221 -0.51 -3.39 -23.54
N GLU A 222 -0.91 -3.66 -22.30
CA GLU A 222 -1.38 -2.60 -21.41
C GLU A 222 -0.17 -1.89 -20.84
N PHE A 223 -0.01 -0.60 -21.18
CA PHE A 223 1.11 0.23 -20.76
C PHE A 223 0.69 1.20 -19.64
N PHE A 224 1.50 1.26 -18.61
CA PHE A 224 1.45 2.06 -17.39
C PHE A 224 2.50 3.16 -17.51
N GLY A 225 2.13 4.43 -17.32
CA GLY A 225 3.05 5.56 -17.52
C GLY A 225 4.32 5.50 -16.65
N ALA A 226 5.29 6.36 -16.95
CA ALA A 226 6.52 6.47 -16.15
C ALA A 226 6.20 6.72 -14.67
N LEU A 227 6.91 6.03 -13.78
CA LEU A 227 6.83 6.16 -12.32
C LEU A 227 7.07 7.63 -11.90
N PRO A 228 6.08 8.41 -11.43
CA PRO A 228 6.36 9.69 -10.80
C PRO A 228 7.15 9.49 -9.49
N ASN A 229 8.22 10.25 -9.34
CA ASN A 229 8.83 10.47 -8.03
C ASN A 229 7.78 11.09 -7.10
N LEU A 230 7.67 10.58 -5.88
CA LEU A 230 6.80 11.23 -4.88
C LEU A 230 7.42 12.57 -4.52
N ALA A 231 6.60 13.59 -4.28
CA ALA A 231 7.13 14.86 -3.80
C ALA A 231 7.92 14.65 -2.49
N PRO A 232 9.00 15.41 -2.23
CA PRO A 232 9.75 15.24 -1.00
C PRO A 232 8.81 15.59 0.15
N VAL A 233 8.86 14.86 1.27
CA VAL A 233 8.23 15.38 2.50
C VAL A 233 8.79 16.76 2.76
N ALA A 234 7.98 17.70 3.25
CA ALA A 234 8.40 19.09 3.49
C ALA A 234 9.67 19.20 4.37
N ASN A 235 9.99 18.13 5.11
CA ASN A 235 11.13 18.02 6.01
C ASN A 235 12.34 17.28 5.39
N ALA A 236 12.25 16.78 4.15
CA ALA A 236 13.32 16.05 3.47
C ALA A 236 14.50 16.97 3.11
N ILE A 237 14.24 18.27 3.01
CA ILE A 237 15.29 19.29 2.98
C ILE A 237 15.63 19.61 4.44
N THR A 238 16.53 18.83 5.03
CA THR A 238 17.12 19.18 6.32
C THR A 238 18.05 20.39 6.10
N ASN A 239 17.50 21.58 6.36
CA ASN A 239 18.13 22.90 6.34
C ASN A 239 18.61 23.43 4.99
N PRO A 240 18.11 24.64 4.65
CA PRO A 240 19.00 25.77 4.73
C PRO A 240 18.83 26.50 6.07
N VAL A 241 19.95 26.83 6.71
CA VAL A 241 19.98 27.78 7.83
C VAL A 241 19.28 29.06 7.36
N SER A 242 18.20 29.44 8.05
CA SER A 242 17.46 30.63 7.70
C SER A 242 18.40 31.82 7.58
N SER A 243 18.25 32.62 6.51
CA SER A 243 19.00 33.87 6.23
C SER A 243 20.41 33.73 5.64
N ASN A 244 20.84 32.55 5.19
CA ASN A 244 22.12 32.37 4.50
C ASN A 244 21.98 32.22 2.98
N THR A 245 22.97 32.73 2.25
CA THR A 245 23.14 32.52 0.80
C THR A 245 24.04 31.32 0.55
N TYR A 246 23.58 30.37 -0.25
CA TYR A 246 24.35 29.20 -0.67
C TYR A 246 24.97 29.46 -2.05
N SER A 247 26.26 29.13 -2.22
CA SER A 247 27.01 29.40 -3.45
C SER A 247 27.60 28.15 -4.13
N CYS A 248 27.28 26.96 -3.61
CA CYS A 248 27.68 25.68 -4.20
C CYS A 248 26.46 24.83 -4.58
N PRO A 249 26.59 23.90 -5.54
CA PRO A 249 25.56 22.90 -5.82
C PRO A 249 25.23 22.13 -4.54
N ILE A 250 23.95 22.00 -4.22
CA ILE A 250 23.49 21.20 -3.08
C ILE A 250 23.01 19.87 -3.64
N ASN A 251 23.74 18.79 -3.33
CA ASN A 251 23.28 17.46 -3.65
C ASN A 251 22.09 17.10 -2.77
N ILE A 252 20.89 17.22 -3.33
CA ILE A 252 19.68 16.69 -2.70
C ILE A 252 19.63 15.21 -3.05
N THR A 253 19.79 14.38 -2.03
CA THR A 253 19.52 12.94 -2.16
C THR A 253 18.11 12.72 -1.69
N TRP A 254 17.28 12.20 -2.58
CA TRP A 254 16.00 11.64 -2.18
C TRP A 254 16.27 10.44 -1.29
N TYR A 255 15.51 10.31 -0.21
CA TYR A 255 15.46 9.02 0.45
C TYR A 255 14.85 8.00 -0.52
N ALA A 256 15.37 6.78 -0.53
CA ALA A 256 14.94 5.71 -1.45
C ALA A 256 13.42 5.39 -1.37
N PHE A 257 12.74 5.81 -0.30
CA PHE A 257 11.29 5.68 -0.16
C PHE A 257 10.49 6.79 -0.88
N HIS A 258 11.11 7.89 -1.30
CA HIS A 258 10.47 8.96 -2.07
C HIS A 258 10.84 8.95 -3.55
N ASP A 259 12.03 8.42 -3.84
CA ASP A 259 12.55 8.23 -5.19
C ASP A 259 12.70 6.73 -5.46
N PRO A 260 11.59 6.08 -5.83
CA PRO A 260 11.59 4.66 -6.19
C PRO A 260 12.38 4.40 -7.48
N ASN A 261 12.72 5.44 -8.25
CA ASN A 261 13.44 5.34 -9.52
C ASN A 261 14.96 5.45 -9.36
N GLY A 262 15.44 5.98 -8.24
CA GLY A 262 16.86 6.29 -8.06
C GLY A 262 17.33 7.44 -8.96
N ASP A 263 16.43 8.35 -9.31
CA ASP A 263 16.72 9.50 -10.16
C ASP A 263 17.63 10.51 -9.46
N VAL A 264 18.72 10.89 -10.13
CA VAL A 264 19.58 11.98 -9.66
C VAL A 264 18.95 13.31 -10.05
N VAL A 265 18.40 14.05 -9.09
CA VAL A 265 17.92 15.42 -9.30
C VAL A 265 19.04 16.41 -8.93
N ILE A 266 19.53 17.15 -9.92
CA ILE A 266 20.54 18.21 -9.72
C ILE A 266 19.80 19.56 -9.70
N TYR A 267 19.90 20.29 -8.59
CA TYR A 267 19.44 21.68 -8.44
C TYR A 267 20.62 22.65 -8.33
#